data_AF-A0A8B6HSV0-F1
#
_entry.id   AF-A0A8B6HSV0-F1
#
_cell.length_a   1.000
_cell.length_b   1.000
_cell.length_c   1.000
_cell.angle_alpha   90.00
_cell.angle_beta   90.00
_cell.angle_gamma   90.00
#
_symmetry.space_group_name_H-M   'P 1'
#
loop_
_entity.id
_entity.type
_entity.pdbx_description
1 polymer ?
#
loop_
_entity_poly.entity_id
_entity_poly.type
_entity_poly.pdbx_seq_one_letter_code
_entity_poly.pdbx_strand_id
1 'polypeptide(L)'
;MKKKKNWTPIRKISREFPVGKYKSIKISRKQFPLRLAAAKTLHRSQGDTLTEVVIQLPTRKECHMHYVAFSRAEKAENMFILENVYQNNITVSQEVKEEMERLRTERNMLLSFTPLYCLDKSKFVICFHNSQSLHLHIEDVRADFNFRETDVNMFVESRLCSEDSDIDYNLPGFKLYRNDFSKKRTSYGTVAYLKESLKADIVKMNIKSIEIMKIINPFLQIVCIYSRPKESVGNLFSAMQNLCSSLDHKKVIVIGGDFNCDIQNPSQSTKRLLEYMKLQGLFQIINHITTDGKTILDLIFTNCCAGIQFGTLEAYYSYHKPVWIALDSFDTSF
;
A
#
# COMPACT_ATOMS: atom_id res chain seq x y z
N MET A 1 -11.71 -0.18 -64.08
CA MET A 1 -11.48 -0.27 -62.62
C MET A 1 -12.01 0.98 -61.94
N LYS A 2 -13.09 0.88 -61.13
CA LYS A 2 -13.60 2.02 -60.34
C LYS A 2 -12.55 2.43 -59.31
N LYS A 3 -12.07 3.68 -59.36
CA LYS A 3 -11.16 4.24 -58.35
C LYS A 3 -11.87 4.22 -56.98
N LYS A 4 -11.36 3.43 -56.03
CA LYS A 4 -11.81 3.49 -54.63
C LYS A 4 -11.40 4.86 -54.06
N LYS A 5 -12.37 5.61 -53.51
CA LYS A 5 -12.23 7.03 -53.09
C LYS A 5 -11.24 7.28 -51.94
N ASN A 6 -10.76 6.25 -51.24
CA ASN A 6 -10.04 6.39 -49.96
C ASN A 6 -8.56 5.97 -50.02
N TRP A 7 -7.95 5.92 -51.21
CA TRP A 7 -6.55 5.53 -51.33
C TRP A 7 -5.68 6.78 -51.44
N THR A 8 -4.68 6.91 -50.57
CA THR A 8 -3.66 7.96 -50.70
C THR A 8 -2.74 7.62 -51.87
N PRO A 9 -2.80 8.35 -52.99
CA PRO A 9 -2.02 8.00 -54.16
C PRO A 9 -0.55 8.28 -53.90
N ILE A 10 0.28 7.24 -53.93
CA ILE A 10 1.74 7.41 -53.90
C ILE A 10 2.16 7.96 -55.27
N ARG A 11 2.41 9.27 -55.32
CA ARG A 11 2.76 9.97 -56.55
C ARG A 11 4.23 9.71 -56.90
N LYS A 12 4.49 9.51 -58.19
CA LYS A 12 5.84 9.45 -58.75
C LYS A 12 6.54 10.79 -58.52
N ILE A 13 7.71 10.77 -57.91
CA ILE A 13 8.56 11.94 -57.74
C ILE A 13 9.69 11.86 -58.77
N SER A 14 9.77 12.87 -59.62
CA SER A 14 10.90 13.06 -60.53
C SER A 14 11.79 14.18 -60.00
N ARG A 15 13.09 13.93 -59.85
CA ARG A 15 14.08 14.96 -59.55
C ARG A 15 15.15 14.94 -60.63
N GLU A 16 15.43 16.12 -61.18
CA GLU A 16 16.53 16.30 -62.12
C GLU A 16 17.71 16.90 -61.39
N PHE A 17 18.90 16.38 -61.64
CA PHE A 17 20.12 16.97 -61.13
C PHE A 17 21.22 16.93 -62.20
N PRO A 18 22.03 17.99 -62.29
CA PRO A 18 23.14 18.04 -63.24
C PRO A 18 24.30 17.17 -62.76
N VAL A 19 24.93 16.45 -63.69
CA VAL A 19 26.05 15.54 -63.43
C VAL A 19 27.21 15.86 -64.38
N GLY A 20 28.45 15.67 -63.90
CA GLY A 20 29.69 16.00 -64.62
C GLY A 20 30.35 17.31 -64.16
N LYS A 21 31.65 17.46 -64.43
CA LYS A 21 32.52 18.54 -63.92
C LYS A 21 32.01 19.95 -64.28
N TYR A 22 31.31 20.08 -65.41
CA TYR A 22 30.73 21.32 -65.93
C TYR A 22 29.19 21.36 -65.88
N LYS A 23 28.54 20.41 -65.17
CA LYS A 23 27.07 20.33 -65.02
C LYS A 23 26.27 20.32 -66.33
N SER A 24 26.89 19.93 -67.46
CA SER A 24 26.31 20.00 -68.80
C SER A 24 25.30 18.89 -69.11
N ILE A 25 25.28 17.80 -68.33
CA ILE A 25 24.35 16.67 -68.51
C ILE A 25 23.33 16.69 -67.38
N LYS A 26 22.03 16.71 -67.70
CA LYS A 26 20.96 16.58 -66.72
C LYS A 26 20.46 15.13 -66.66
N ILE A 27 20.52 14.52 -65.49
CA ILE A 27 19.97 13.18 -65.25
C ILE A 27 18.65 13.33 -64.50
N SER A 28 17.60 12.67 -65.00
CA SER A 28 16.27 12.64 -64.37
C SER A 28 16.11 11.33 -63.59
N ARG A 29 16.01 11.42 -62.27
CA ARG A 29 15.70 10.27 -61.40
C ARG A 29 14.21 10.25 -61.08
N LYS A 30 13.56 9.16 -61.46
CA LYS A 30 12.14 8.87 -61.19
C LYS A 30 12.06 7.85 -60.07
N GLN A 31 11.41 8.18 -58.95
CA GLN A 31 11.24 7.28 -57.79
C GLN A 31 9.83 7.38 -57.20
N PHE A 32 9.40 6.33 -56.52
CA PHE A 32 8.24 6.39 -55.62
C PHE A 32 8.77 6.54 -54.18
N PRO A 33 8.20 7.43 -53.36
CA PRO A 33 8.61 7.61 -51.97
C PRO A 33 8.11 6.44 -51.12
N LEU A 34 8.76 5.29 -51.25
CA LEU A 34 8.50 4.12 -50.42
C LEU A 34 9.45 4.16 -49.22
N ARG A 35 8.92 3.92 -48.02
CA ARG A 35 9.70 3.74 -46.79
C ARG A 35 9.69 2.26 -46.43
N LEU A 36 10.82 1.73 -45.99
CA LEU A 36 10.86 0.38 -45.43
C LEU A 36 9.98 0.33 -44.18
N ALA A 37 9.02 -0.59 -44.16
CA ALA A 37 8.22 -0.91 -42.99
C ALA A 37 8.69 -2.27 -42.47
N ALA A 38 9.03 -2.34 -41.18
CA ALA A 38 9.29 -3.62 -40.53
C ALA A 38 7.95 -4.30 -40.26
N ALA A 39 7.76 -5.50 -40.79
CA ALA A 39 6.61 -6.33 -40.49
C ALA A 39 7.03 -7.46 -39.54
N LYS A 40 6.18 -7.73 -38.55
CA LYS A 40 6.38 -8.82 -37.59
C LYS A 40 5.09 -9.65 -37.57
N THR A 41 5.23 -10.97 -37.39
CA THR A 41 4.05 -11.83 -37.24
C THR A 41 3.38 -11.54 -35.90
N LEU A 42 2.06 -11.73 -35.84
CA LEU A 42 1.27 -11.52 -34.63
C LEU A 42 1.83 -12.31 -33.44
N HIS A 43 2.15 -13.60 -33.62
CA HIS A 43 2.77 -14.42 -32.57
C HIS A 43 4.08 -13.82 -32.04
N ARG A 44 4.96 -13.36 -32.94
CA ARG A 44 6.23 -12.77 -32.50
C ARG A 44 6.03 -11.43 -31.81
N SER A 45 4.95 -10.71 -32.11
CA SER A 45 4.63 -9.43 -31.47
C SER A 45 4.08 -9.56 -30.05
N GLN A 46 3.84 -10.78 -29.55
CA GLN A 46 3.39 -10.99 -28.19
C GLN A 46 4.42 -10.48 -27.18
N GLY A 47 3.96 -9.69 -26.20
CA GLY A 47 4.80 -8.95 -25.25
C GLY A 47 5.22 -7.55 -25.70
N ASP A 48 5.21 -7.25 -27.01
CA ASP A 48 5.56 -5.91 -27.50
C ASP A 48 4.49 -4.85 -27.15
N THR A 49 4.92 -3.61 -26.96
CA THR A 49 4.07 -2.40 -26.91
C THR A 49 4.59 -1.42 -27.96
N LEU A 50 3.71 -0.94 -28.84
CA LEU A 50 4.02 -0.13 -30.02
C LEU A 50 3.20 1.15 -30.02
N THR A 51 3.83 2.27 -30.39
CA THR A 51 3.18 3.58 -30.45
C THR A 51 2.13 3.68 -31.55
N GLU A 52 2.43 3.14 -32.74
CA GLU A 52 1.52 3.05 -33.89
C GLU A 52 1.66 1.67 -34.54
N VAL A 53 0.54 1.06 -34.90
CA VAL A 53 0.53 -0.28 -35.50
C VAL A 53 -0.48 -0.38 -36.63
N VAL A 54 -0.03 -1.00 -37.72
CA VAL A 54 -0.90 -1.43 -38.82
C VAL A 54 -1.08 -2.94 -38.70
N ILE A 55 -2.32 -3.38 -38.52
CA ILE A 55 -2.67 -4.76 -38.23
C ILE A 55 -3.32 -5.39 -39.46
N GLN A 56 -2.75 -6.51 -39.90
CA GLN A 56 -3.39 -7.44 -40.81
C GLN A 56 -3.79 -8.68 -40.02
N LEU A 57 -5.10 -8.88 -39.84
CA LEU A 57 -5.63 -10.05 -39.14
C LEU A 57 -5.66 -11.28 -40.06
N PRO A 58 -5.46 -12.49 -39.51
CA PRO A 58 -5.58 -13.71 -40.30
C PRO A 58 -7.02 -13.92 -40.75
N THR A 59 -7.18 -14.39 -41.99
CA THR A 59 -8.49 -14.83 -42.51
C THR A 59 -8.92 -16.18 -41.93
N ARG A 60 -7.96 -16.98 -41.47
CA ARG A 60 -8.20 -18.24 -40.76
C ARG A 60 -8.55 -17.98 -39.31
N LYS A 61 -9.38 -18.88 -38.75
CA LYS A 61 -9.76 -18.86 -37.35
C LYS A 61 -8.63 -19.43 -36.51
N GLU A 62 -7.95 -18.56 -35.80
CA GLU A 62 -6.89 -18.91 -34.84
C GLU A 62 -7.20 -18.28 -33.49
N CYS A 63 -7.19 -19.09 -32.44
CA CYS A 63 -7.53 -18.65 -31.08
C CYS A 63 -6.56 -17.56 -30.61
N HIS A 64 -7.09 -16.57 -29.87
CA HIS A 64 -6.32 -15.52 -29.19
C HIS A 64 -5.57 -14.52 -30.09
N MET A 65 -5.54 -14.71 -31.42
CA MET A 65 -4.80 -13.84 -32.34
C MET A 65 -5.29 -12.39 -32.33
N HIS A 66 -6.60 -12.19 -32.16
CA HIS A 66 -7.20 -10.86 -32.04
C HIS A 66 -6.78 -10.17 -30.74
N TYR A 67 -6.70 -10.91 -29.63
CA TYR A 67 -6.20 -10.39 -28.36
C TYR A 67 -4.74 -9.95 -28.50
N VAL A 68 -3.89 -10.79 -29.08
CA VAL A 68 -2.48 -10.43 -29.32
C VAL A 68 -2.40 -9.20 -30.22
N ALA A 69 -3.10 -9.19 -31.35
CA ALA A 69 -3.06 -8.08 -32.30
C ALA A 69 -3.49 -6.74 -31.67
N PHE A 70 -4.63 -6.71 -30.98
CA PHE A 70 -5.22 -5.47 -30.47
C PHE A 70 -4.54 -4.94 -29.20
N SER A 71 -3.81 -5.79 -28.49
CA SER A 71 -3.05 -5.38 -27.29
C SER A 71 -1.66 -4.82 -27.61
N ARG A 72 -1.29 -4.65 -28.89
CA ARG A 72 0.05 -4.14 -29.26
C ARG A 72 0.12 -2.61 -29.25
N ALA A 73 -0.98 -1.92 -29.54
CA ALA A 73 -1.01 -0.47 -29.57
C ALA A 73 -1.16 0.10 -28.16
N GLU A 74 -0.40 1.14 -27.82
CA GLU A 74 -0.59 1.89 -26.55
C GLU A 74 -1.99 2.52 -26.45
N LYS A 75 -2.53 2.97 -27.59
CA LYS A 75 -3.83 3.63 -27.69
C LYS A 75 -4.61 3.12 -28.89
N ALA A 76 -5.93 3.05 -28.75
CA ALA A 76 -6.82 2.59 -29.81
C ALA A 76 -6.78 3.50 -31.06
N GLU A 77 -6.57 4.81 -30.89
CA GLU A 77 -6.47 5.79 -31.99
C GLU A 77 -5.29 5.54 -32.93
N ASN A 78 -4.23 4.88 -32.44
CA ASN A 78 -3.01 4.59 -33.18
C ASN A 78 -3.00 3.17 -33.79
N MET A 79 -4.14 2.50 -33.78
CA MET A 79 -4.32 1.15 -34.31
C MET A 79 -5.07 1.19 -35.63
N PHE A 80 -4.40 0.78 -36.70
CA PHE A 80 -4.96 0.81 -38.05
C PHE A 80 -5.16 -0.62 -38.57
N ILE A 81 -6.40 -1.03 -38.83
CA ILE A 81 -6.71 -2.38 -39.32
C ILE A 81 -6.87 -2.32 -40.83
N LEU A 82 -6.08 -3.12 -41.57
CA LEU A 82 -6.05 -3.08 -43.05
C LEU A 82 -7.29 -3.69 -43.72
N GLU A 83 -7.95 -4.64 -43.07
CA GLU A 83 -9.09 -5.41 -43.60
C GLU A 83 -10.25 -5.45 -42.60
N ASN A 84 -11.39 -6.00 -43.02
CA ASN A 84 -12.53 -6.20 -42.13
C ASN A 84 -12.19 -7.22 -41.04
N VAL A 85 -12.61 -6.92 -39.80
CA VAL A 85 -12.54 -7.86 -38.69
C VAL A 85 -13.66 -8.89 -38.86
N TYR A 86 -13.30 -10.14 -39.15
CA TYR A 86 -14.27 -11.24 -39.19
C TYR A 86 -14.62 -11.67 -37.77
N GLN A 87 -15.72 -11.13 -37.22
CA GLN A 87 -16.13 -11.38 -35.83
C GLN A 87 -16.22 -12.88 -35.47
N ASN A 88 -16.63 -13.73 -36.41
CA ASN A 88 -16.71 -15.20 -36.22
C ASN A 88 -15.33 -15.87 -35.99
N ASN A 89 -14.24 -15.19 -36.33
CA ASN A 89 -12.87 -15.64 -36.11
C ASN A 89 -12.34 -15.23 -34.73
N ILE A 90 -13.04 -14.36 -33.99
CA ILE A 90 -12.69 -14.01 -32.62
C ILE A 90 -13.09 -15.19 -31.74
N THR A 91 -12.10 -15.96 -31.30
CA THR A 91 -12.33 -17.17 -30.50
C THR A 91 -11.25 -17.32 -29.44
N VAL A 92 -11.64 -17.97 -28.36
CA VAL A 92 -10.80 -18.35 -27.22
C VAL A 92 -10.80 -19.88 -27.18
N SER A 93 -9.65 -20.51 -26.95
CA SER A 93 -9.61 -21.97 -26.82
C SER A 93 -10.45 -22.41 -25.61
N GLN A 94 -11.03 -23.60 -25.70
CA GLN A 94 -11.80 -24.18 -24.60
C GLN A 94 -10.89 -24.48 -23.40
N GLU A 95 -9.66 -24.96 -23.64
CA GLU A 95 -8.64 -25.21 -22.61
C GLU A 95 -8.33 -23.96 -21.77
N VAL A 96 -8.24 -22.78 -22.39
CA VAL A 96 -8.00 -21.52 -21.65
C VAL A 96 -9.21 -21.14 -20.79
N LYS A 97 -10.43 -21.42 -21.25
CA LYS A 97 -11.63 -21.16 -20.43
C LYS A 97 -11.65 -22.06 -19.20
N GLU A 98 -11.37 -23.35 -19.39
CA GLU A 98 -11.30 -24.35 -18.32
C GLU A 98 -10.19 -23.99 -17.32
N GLU A 99 -9.00 -23.60 -17.80
CA GLU A 99 -7.91 -23.18 -16.92
C GLU A 99 -8.24 -21.90 -16.15
N MET A 100 -8.87 -20.91 -16.79
CA MET A 100 -9.30 -19.68 -16.10
C MET A 100 -10.39 -19.94 -15.06
N GLU A 101 -11.27 -20.92 -15.30
CA GLU A 101 -12.25 -21.38 -14.33
C GLU A 101 -11.54 -22.05 -13.15
N ARG A 102 -10.66 -23.03 -13.42
CA ARG A 102 -9.84 -23.72 -12.41
C ARG A 102 -9.04 -22.75 -11.54
N LEU A 103 -8.44 -21.72 -12.12
CA LEU A 103 -7.68 -20.71 -11.37
C LEU A 103 -8.56 -19.90 -10.41
N ARG A 104 -9.80 -19.59 -10.80
CA ARG A 104 -10.76 -18.82 -9.98
C ARG A 104 -11.46 -19.65 -8.92
N THR A 105 -11.60 -20.96 -9.14
CA THR A 105 -12.34 -21.84 -8.23
C THR A 105 -11.42 -22.62 -7.31
N GLU A 106 -10.31 -23.17 -7.82
CA GLU A 106 -9.46 -24.13 -7.11
C GLU A 106 -8.11 -23.56 -6.67
N ARG A 107 -7.61 -22.50 -7.33
CA ARG A 107 -6.26 -21.95 -7.07
C ARG A 107 -6.30 -20.50 -6.60
N ASN A 108 -7.26 -20.20 -5.72
CA ASN A 108 -7.29 -18.91 -5.05
C ASN A 108 -6.06 -18.77 -4.14
N MET A 109 -5.27 -17.73 -4.38
CA MET A 109 -4.15 -17.40 -3.50
C MET A 109 -4.69 -16.88 -2.18
N LEU A 110 -4.16 -17.40 -1.08
CA LEU A 110 -4.43 -16.85 0.24
C LEU A 110 -3.64 -15.55 0.40
N LEU A 111 -4.24 -14.58 1.10
CA LEU A 111 -3.53 -13.36 1.46
C LEU A 111 -2.40 -13.70 2.44
N SER A 112 -1.24 -13.07 2.24
CA SER A 112 -0.08 -13.22 3.13
C SER A 112 -0.22 -12.46 4.45
N PHE A 113 -1.36 -11.82 4.68
CA PHE A 113 -1.73 -11.12 5.90
C PHE A 113 -3.17 -11.49 6.29
N THR A 114 -3.53 -11.23 7.54
CA THR A 114 -4.91 -11.41 8.02
C THR A 114 -5.66 -10.09 7.90
N PRO A 115 -6.64 -9.97 7.00
CA PRO A 115 -7.42 -8.75 6.90
C PRO A 115 -8.31 -8.61 8.14
N LEU A 116 -8.25 -7.45 8.79
CA LEU A 116 -8.96 -7.24 10.06
C LEU A 116 -10.49 -7.30 9.88
N TYR A 117 -10.98 -6.95 8.69
CA TYR A 117 -12.40 -7.05 8.36
C TYR A 117 -12.93 -8.49 8.26
N CYS A 118 -12.04 -9.49 8.16
CA CYS A 118 -12.38 -10.91 8.18
C CYS A 118 -12.29 -11.53 9.58
N LEU A 119 -11.82 -10.79 10.59
CA LEU A 119 -11.78 -11.29 11.97
C LEU A 119 -13.19 -11.46 12.53
N ASP A 120 -13.31 -12.37 13.50
CA ASP A 120 -14.53 -12.57 14.26
C ASP A 120 -14.95 -11.25 14.93
N LYS A 121 -16.20 -10.84 14.75
CA LYS A 121 -16.75 -9.57 15.26
C LYS A 121 -16.83 -9.53 16.79
N SER A 122 -16.67 -10.65 17.47
CA SER A 122 -16.51 -10.70 18.93
C SER A 122 -15.13 -10.25 19.40
N LYS A 123 -14.12 -10.15 18.53
CA LYS A 123 -12.78 -9.72 18.92
C LYS A 123 -12.72 -8.21 19.14
N PHE A 124 -11.97 -7.80 20.16
CA PHE A 124 -11.58 -6.42 20.38
C PHE A 124 -10.21 -6.15 19.74
N VAL A 125 -10.16 -5.30 18.72
CA VAL A 125 -8.99 -5.12 17.86
C VAL A 125 -8.35 -3.75 18.06
N ILE A 126 -7.05 -3.75 18.34
CA ILE A 126 -6.23 -2.56 18.53
C ILE A 126 -5.15 -2.54 17.46
N CYS A 127 -5.03 -1.42 16.75
CA CYS A 127 -4.01 -1.21 15.73
C CYS A 127 -3.11 -0.02 16.10
N PHE A 128 -1.80 -0.20 15.94
CA PHE A 128 -0.78 0.83 16.09
C PHE A 128 -0.07 1.03 14.75
N HIS A 129 0.17 2.27 14.35
CA HIS A 129 0.81 2.55 13.07
C HIS A 129 1.65 3.83 13.12
N ASN A 130 2.94 3.73 12.79
CA ASN A 130 3.70 4.90 12.37
C ASN A 130 3.26 5.28 10.94
N SER A 131 2.38 6.28 10.87
CA SER A 131 1.82 6.76 9.60
C SER A 131 2.79 7.61 8.78
N GLN A 132 3.92 8.00 9.39
CA GLN A 132 4.86 9.03 8.95
C GLN A 132 4.27 10.42 8.74
N SER A 133 3.00 10.55 8.36
CA SER A 133 2.24 11.79 8.25
C SER A 133 0.75 11.48 8.07
N LEU A 134 0.01 11.26 9.16
CA LEU A 134 -1.46 11.18 9.10
C LEU A 134 -2.06 12.42 8.42
N HIS A 135 -1.46 13.59 8.62
CA HIS A 135 -1.83 14.82 7.91
C HIS A 135 -1.92 14.66 6.38
N LEU A 136 -0.98 13.90 5.81
CA LEU A 136 -0.90 13.68 4.35
C LEU A 136 -1.78 12.52 3.91
N HIS A 137 -1.96 11.53 4.79
CA HIS A 137 -2.54 10.22 4.46
C HIS A 137 -3.91 9.95 5.08
N ILE A 138 -4.60 10.99 5.56
CA ILE A 138 -5.92 10.82 6.19
C ILE A 138 -6.94 10.20 5.24
N GLU A 139 -6.91 10.54 3.95
CA GLU A 139 -7.80 9.94 2.96
C GLU A 139 -7.47 8.46 2.70
N ASP A 140 -6.18 8.11 2.71
CA ASP A 140 -5.73 6.72 2.60
C ASP A 140 -6.22 5.90 3.82
N VAL A 141 -6.07 6.44 5.02
CA VAL A 141 -6.57 5.85 6.28
C VAL A 141 -8.09 5.72 6.28
N ARG A 142 -8.80 6.74 5.80
CA ARG A 142 -10.26 6.70 5.65
C ARG A 142 -10.68 5.63 4.67
N ALA A 143 -9.93 5.38 3.60
CA ALA A 143 -10.26 4.39 2.58
C ALA A 143 -9.96 2.94 3.01
N ASP A 144 -9.07 2.72 3.97
CA ASP A 144 -8.63 1.38 4.38
C ASP A 144 -9.69 0.64 5.21
N PHE A 145 -10.10 -0.54 4.73
CA PHE A 145 -11.10 -1.38 5.41
C PHE A 145 -10.61 -1.96 6.74
N ASN A 146 -9.30 -2.14 6.93
CA ASN A 146 -8.75 -2.67 8.18
C ASN A 146 -8.91 -1.65 9.31
N PHE A 147 -8.56 -0.37 9.08
CA PHE A 147 -8.70 0.67 10.10
C PHE A 147 -10.16 0.98 10.44
N ARG A 148 -11.09 0.77 9.51
CA ARG A 148 -12.53 0.93 9.77
C ARG A 148 -13.10 -0.14 10.70
N GLU A 149 -12.53 -1.35 10.69
CA GLU A 149 -13.07 -2.49 11.45
C GLU A 149 -12.46 -2.62 12.84
N THR A 150 -11.33 -1.96 13.12
CA THR A 150 -10.69 -1.95 14.44
C THR A 150 -11.51 -1.19 15.48
N ASP A 151 -11.31 -1.49 16.76
CA ASP A 151 -11.96 -0.77 17.87
C ASP A 151 -11.17 0.45 18.30
N VAL A 152 -9.84 0.35 18.19
CA VAL A 152 -8.90 1.43 18.50
C VAL A 152 -7.80 1.48 17.45
N ASN A 153 -7.64 2.63 16.79
CA ASN A 153 -6.47 2.92 15.96
C ASN A 153 -5.61 3.98 16.65
N MET A 154 -4.31 3.74 16.76
CA MET A 154 -3.36 4.72 17.30
C MET A 154 -2.25 4.97 16.28
N PHE A 155 -2.15 6.22 15.83
CA PHE A 155 -1.19 6.68 14.85
C PHE A 155 -0.11 7.53 15.50
N VAL A 156 1.15 7.21 15.22
CA VAL A 156 2.30 8.05 15.57
C VAL A 156 2.86 8.73 14.32
N GLU A 157 3.69 9.75 14.53
CA GLU A 157 4.10 10.70 13.49
C GLU A 157 2.90 11.22 12.69
N SER A 158 1.81 11.54 13.39
CA SER A 158 0.60 12.10 12.75
C SER A 158 0.88 13.40 12.03
N ARG A 159 1.91 14.14 12.50
CA ARG A 159 2.29 15.48 12.05
C ARG A 159 1.13 16.47 12.15
N LEU A 160 0.17 16.26 13.03
CA LEU A 160 -0.87 17.25 13.31
C LEU A 160 -0.35 18.29 14.31
N CYS A 161 -0.91 19.49 14.25
CA CYS A 161 -0.62 20.56 15.21
C CYS A 161 -1.89 21.30 15.63
N SER A 162 -1.81 22.11 16.68
CA SER A 162 -3.01 22.72 17.28
C SER A 162 -3.79 23.68 16.36
N GLU A 163 -3.24 24.02 15.20
CA GLU A 163 -3.90 24.82 14.16
C GLU A 163 -4.80 23.98 13.23
N ASP A 164 -4.57 22.67 13.18
CA ASP A 164 -5.39 21.72 12.43
C ASP A 164 -6.77 21.53 13.10
N SER A 165 -7.83 21.56 12.31
CA SER A 165 -9.21 21.31 12.78
C SER A 165 -9.47 19.82 12.91
N ASP A 166 -10.07 19.40 14.03
CA ASP A 166 -10.46 17.99 14.25
C ASP A 166 -11.43 17.46 13.18
N ILE A 167 -12.28 18.34 12.62
CA ILE A 167 -13.26 17.98 11.58
C ILE A 167 -12.55 17.38 10.35
N ASP A 168 -11.41 17.95 9.97
CA ASP A 168 -10.65 17.55 8.79
C ASP A 168 -10.03 16.16 8.94
N TYR A 169 -9.90 15.67 10.18
CA TYR A 169 -9.30 14.38 10.52
C TYR A 169 -10.29 13.41 11.16
N ASN A 170 -11.59 13.65 11.09
CA ASN A 170 -12.58 12.69 11.59
C ASN A 170 -12.54 11.38 10.80
N LEU A 171 -12.63 10.26 11.52
CA LEU A 171 -12.81 8.92 10.95
C LEU A 171 -14.25 8.47 11.28
N PRO A 172 -15.10 8.16 10.29
CA PRO A 172 -16.51 7.83 10.55
C PRO A 172 -16.68 6.67 11.54
N GLY A 173 -17.50 6.87 12.57
CA GLY A 173 -17.74 5.89 13.63
C GLY A 173 -16.71 5.90 14.78
N PHE A 174 -15.76 6.84 14.76
CA PHE A 174 -14.72 6.99 15.79
C PHE A 174 -14.69 8.38 16.41
N LYS A 175 -14.34 8.43 17.68
CA LYS A 175 -13.94 9.64 18.42
C LYS A 175 -12.44 9.86 18.27
N LEU A 176 -12.06 11.08 17.88
CA LEU A 176 -10.69 11.52 17.70
C LEU A 176 -10.10 12.09 19.00
N TYR A 177 -8.89 11.64 19.35
CA TYR A 177 -8.08 12.20 20.43
C TYR A 177 -6.66 12.47 19.95
N ARG A 178 -6.16 13.68 20.21
CA ARG A 178 -4.87 14.14 19.70
C ARG A 178 -3.90 14.50 20.82
N ASN A 179 -2.65 14.11 20.68
CA ASN A 179 -1.52 14.58 21.47
C ASN A 179 -0.58 15.32 20.52
N ASP A 180 -0.93 16.57 20.22
CA ASP A 180 -0.12 17.42 19.36
C ASP A 180 1.14 17.84 20.10
N PHE A 181 2.29 17.68 19.45
CA PHE A 181 3.58 17.98 20.07
C PHE A 181 3.86 19.49 20.20
N SER A 182 3.40 20.28 19.23
CA SER A 182 3.61 21.72 19.21
C SER A 182 2.55 22.45 18.40
N LYS A 183 2.50 23.78 18.53
CA LYS A 183 1.62 24.64 17.71
C LYS A 183 1.97 24.60 16.23
N LYS A 184 3.25 24.53 15.91
CA LYS A 184 3.75 24.36 14.54
C LYS A 184 3.82 22.89 14.18
N ARG A 185 3.63 22.58 12.89
CA ARG A 185 3.77 21.23 12.36
C ARG A 185 5.19 20.70 12.54
N THR A 186 5.31 19.49 13.08
CA THR A 186 6.59 18.77 13.24
C THR A 186 6.44 17.32 12.77
N SER A 187 7.49 16.51 12.89
CA SER A 187 7.41 15.06 12.66
C SER A 187 6.70 14.29 13.78
N TYR A 188 6.35 14.96 14.89
CA TYR A 188 5.74 14.35 16.05
C TYR A 188 4.21 14.43 16.03
N GLY A 189 3.59 13.83 17.02
CA GLY A 189 2.17 13.91 17.30
C GLY A 189 1.56 12.52 17.30
N THR A 190 0.81 12.20 18.34
CA THR A 190 0.06 10.94 18.43
C THR A 190 -1.44 11.20 18.26
N VAL A 191 -2.12 10.36 17.49
CA VAL A 191 -3.56 10.40 17.29
C VAL A 191 -4.17 9.06 17.66
N ALA A 192 -5.28 9.08 18.40
CA ALA A 192 -6.07 7.88 18.67
C ALA A 192 -7.50 8.06 18.18
N TYR A 193 -7.99 7.06 17.46
CA TYR A 193 -9.39 6.91 17.08
C TYR A 193 -9.97 5.75 17.87
N LEU A 194 -11.01 6.00 18.65
CA LEU A 194 -11.74 4.99 19.42
C LEU A 194 -13.14 4.88 18.86
N LYS A 195 -13.68 3.68 18.63
CA LYS A 195 -15.08 3.53 18.24
C LYS A 195 -15.99 4.31 19.20
N GLU A 196 -17.02 4.97 18.66
CA GLU A 196 -17.88 5.86 19.45
C GLU A 196 -18.54 5.20 20.66
N SER A 197 -18.82 3.90 20.56
CA SER A 197 -19.38 3.06 21.63
C SER A 197 -18.45 2.87 22.81
N LEU A 198 -17.14 3.10 22.65
CA LEU A 198 -16.16 2.93 23.71
C LEU A 198 -16.11 4.15 24.64
N LYS A 199 -16.21 3.88 25.93
CA LYS A 199 -15.96 4.86 27.00
C LYS A 199 -14.58 4.58 27.60
N ALA A 200 -13.71 5.57 27.57
CA ALA A 200 -12.38 5.47 28.14
C ALA A 200 -11.84 6.84 28.54
N ASP A 201 -11.01 6.86 29.57
CA ASP A 201 -10.22 8.02 29.96
C ASP A 201 -8.93 8.07 29.14
N ILE A 202 -8.54 9.27 28.74
CA ILE A 202 -7.35 9.50 27.92
C ILE A 202 -6.33 10.31 28.70
N VAL A 203 -5.11 9.77 28.84
CA VAL A 203 -3.97 10.43 29.47
C VAL A 203 -2.88 10.63 28.42
N LYS A 204 -2.40 11.86 28.30
CA LYS A 204 -1.33 12.25 27.36
C LYS A 204 -0.09 12.60 28.18
N MET A 205 1.05 12.01 27.84
CA MET A 205 2.30 12.19 28.57
C MET A 205 3.46 12.22 27.60
N ASN A 206 4.17 13.34 27.52
CA ASN A 206 5.37 13.47 26.71
C ASN A 206 6.57 13.61 27.63
N ILE A 207 7.55 12.72 27.48
CA ILE A 207 8.80 12.76 28.25
C ILE A 207 9.92 12.97 27.24
N LYS A 208 10.37 14.23 27.13
CA LYS A 208 11.37 14.67 26.14
C LYS A 208 10.92 14.36 24.70
N SER A 209 11.57 13.46 23.99
CA SER A 209 11.23 13.04 22.62
C SER A 209 10.44 11.72 22.57
N ILE A 210 9.85 11.32 23.69
CA ILE A 210 9.00 10.13 23.80
C ILE A 210 7.57 10.60 24.02
N GLU A 211 6.70 10.26 23.09
CA GLU A 211 5.27 10.56 23.15
C GLU A 211 4.53 9.33 23.66
N ILE A 212 3.68 9.52 24.66
CA ILE A 212 2.89 8.45 25.27
C ILE A 212 1.43 8.91 25.33
N MET A 213 0.54 8.12 24.75
CA MET A 213 -0.90 8.29 24.91
C MET A 213 -1.48 7.01 25.50
N LYS A 214 -2.17 7.13 26.63
CA LYS A 214 -2.76 6.02 27.38
C LYS A 214 -4.29 6.15 27.38
N ILE A 215 -4.96 5.08 27.00
CA ILE A 215 -6.41 4.89 27.02
C ILE A 215 -6.71 3.93 28.16
N ILE A 216 -7.63 4.30 29.03
CA ILE A 216 -7.97 3.52 30.23
C ILE A 216 -9.47 3.28 30.25
N ASN A 217 -9.86 2.01 30.33
CA ASN A 217 -11.23 1.64 30.66
C ASN A 217 -11.21 0.71 31.91
N PRO A 218 -12.36 0.22 32.40
CA PRO A 218 -12.41 -0.64 33.58
C PRO A 218 -11.58 -1.93 33.49
N PHE A 219 -11.41 -2.52 32.31
CA PHE A 219 -10.81 -3.85 32.12
C PHE A 219 -9.46 -3.83 31.38
N LEU A 220 -9.15 -2.74 30.67
CA LEU A 220 -8.09 -2.64 29.69
C LEU A 220 -7.36 -1.29 29.80
N GLN A 221 -6.05 -1.34 29.64
CA GLN A 221 -5.17 -0.18 29.45
C GLN A 221 -4.43 -0.33 28.13
N ILE A 222 -4.66 0.60 27.20
CA ILE A 222 -3.97 0.65 25.91
C ILE A 222 -3.01 1.83 25.95
N VAL A 223 -1.76 1.62 25.56
CA VAL A 223 -0.75 2.67 25.53
C VAL A 223 -0.12 2.69 24.15
N CYS A 224 -0.14 3.85 23.49
CA CYS A 224 0.66 4.10 22.30
C CYS A 224 1.93 4.84 22.68
N ILE A 225 3.07 4.39 22.13
CA ILE A 225 4.38 4.99 22.34
C ILE A 225 5.00 5.35 21.00
N TYR A 226 5.58 6.54 20.92
CA TYR A 226 6.57 6.90 19.90
C TYR A 226 7.86 7.31 20.60
N SER A 227 8.98 6.68 20.26
CA SER A 227 10.31 7.09 20.67
C SER A 227 11.11 7.48 19.45
N ARG A 228 11.65 8.71 19.43
CA ARG A 228 12.45 9.20 18.30
C ARG A 228 13.65 8.26 18.00
N PRO A 229 14.06 8.12 16.73
CA PRO A 229 15.34 7.49 16.40
C PRO A 229 16.50 8.12 17.18
N LYS A 230 17.40 7.27 17.70
CA LYS A 230 18.60 7.67 18.48
C LYS A 230 18.29 8.41 19.80
N GLU A 231 17.09 8.25 20.35
CA GLU A 231 16.82 8.67 21.73
C GLU A 231 17.84 8.04 22.70
N SER A 232 18.21 8.78 23.74
CA SER A 232 19.11 8.28 24.76
C SER A 232 18.44 7.19 25.58
N VAL A 233 19.21 6.15 25.87
CA VAL A 233 18.78 5.01 26.69
C VAL A 233 18.18 5.48 28.02
N GLY A 234 18.83 6.44 28.69
CA GLY A 234 18.34 6.97 29.96
C GLY A 234 16.95 7.59 29.88
N ASN A 235 16.63 8.31 28.80
CA ASN A 235 15.30 8.90 28.60
C ASN A 235 14.24 7.83 28.35
N LEU A 236 14.56 6.84 27.51
CA LEU A 236 13.66 5.72 27.25
C LEU A 236 13.34 4.95 28.54
N PHE A 237 14.35 4.61 29.33
CA PHE A 237 14.15 3.93 30.61
C PHE A 237 13.36 4.76 31.61
N SER A 238 13.67 6.04 31.75
CA SER A 238 12.91 6.92 32.65
C SER A 238 11.44 7.02 32.23
N ALA A 239 11.16 7.09 30.91
CA ALA A 239 9.80 7.10 30.39
C ALA A 239 9.08 5.76 30.65
N MET A 240 9.75 4.63 30.41
CA MET A 240 9.17 3.30 30.68
C MET A 240 8.94 3.07 32.17
N GLN A 241 9.82 3.54 33.06
CA GLN A 241 9.65 3.46 34.50
C GLN A 241 8.44 4.26 34.99
N ASN A 242 8.31 5.51 34.53
CA ASN A 242 7.17 6.35 34.85
C ASN A 242 5.86 5.73 34.32
N LEU A 243 5.88 5.21 33.10
CA LEU A 243 4.75 4.53 32.50
C LEU A 243 4.35 3.30 33.32
N CYS A 244 5.27 2.38 33.56
CA CYS A 244 5.00 1.10 34.24
C CYS A 244 4.53 1.32 35.68
N SER A 245 5.08 2.31 36.39
CA SER A 245 4.64 2.66 37.74
C SER A 245 3.17 3.16 37.79
N SER A 246 2.62 3.61 36.66
CA SER A 246 1.23 4.06 36.55
C SER A 246 0.25 2.97 36.06
N LEU A 247 0.74 1.79 35.72
CA LEU A 247 -0.10 0.70 35.20
C LEU A 247 -0.83 0.00 36.33
N ASP A 248 -2.07 -0.40 36.04
CA ASP A 248 -2.88 -1.24 36.92
C ASP A 248 -2.79 -2.68 36.42
N HIS A 249 -1.91 -3.47 37.02
CA HIS A 249 -1.65 -4.85 36.63
C HIS A 249 -2.83 -5.81 36.87
N LYS A 250 -3.94 -5.34 37.47
CA LYS A 250 -5.19 -6.10 37.55
C LYS A 250 -5.98 -6.07 36.22
N LYS A 251 -5.66 -5.11 35.35
CA LYS A 251 -6.27 -4.95 34.03
C LYS A 251 -5.44 -5.66 32.96
N VAL A 252 -6.07 -5.90 31.82
CA VAL A 252 -5.32 -6.23 30.61
C VAL A 252 -4.56 -4.99 30.16
N ILE A 253 -3.29 -5.17 29.78
CA ILE A 253 -2.40 -4.11 29.36
C ILE A 253 -1.92 -4.41 27.94
N VAL A 254 -2.03 -3.44 27.04
CA VAL A 254 -1.49 -3.48 25.69
C VAL A 254 -0.70 -2.21 25.47
N ILE A 255 0.60 -2.33 25.23
CA ILE A 255 1.50 -1.20 24.97
C ILE A 255 2.10 -1.41 23.60
N GLY A 256 1.76 -0.56 22.63
CA GLY A 256 2.26 -0.68 21.27
C GLY A 256 2.70 0.62 20.63
N GLY A 257 3.37 0.53 19.50
CA GLY A 257 3.84 1.69 18.73
C GLY A 257 5.30 1.55 18.31
N ASP A 258 5.90 2.66 17.87
CA ASP A 258 7.27 2.69 17.35
C ASP A 258 8.26 3.05 18.45
N PHE A 259 9.03 2.05 18.88
CA PHE A 259 10.05 2.21 19.92
C PHE A 259 11.42 2.60 19.33
N ASN A 260 11.58 2.58 18.01
CA ASN A 260 12.87 2.69 17.33
C ASN A 260 13.93 1.74 17.90
N CYS A 261 13.50 0.55 18.37
CA CYS A 261 14.33 -0.46 18.99
C CYS A 261 14.25 -1.76 18.16
N ASP A 262 15.16 -1.93 17.19
CA ASP A 262 15.16 -3.14 16.35
C ASP A 262 15.42 -4.39 17.18
N ILE A 263 14.44 -5.29 17.23
CA ILE A 263 14.56 -6.57 17.94
C ILE A 263 15.18 -7.67 17.10
N GLN A 264 15.30 -7.49 15.77
CA GLN A 264 15.98 -8.47 14.90
C GLN A 264 17.49 -8.41 15.11
N ASN A 265 18.06 -7.19 15.22
CA ASN A 265 19.45 -6.96 15.55
C ASN A 265 19.57 -6.11 16.83
N PRO A 266 19.26 -6.69 18.01
CA PRO A 266 19.02 -5.92 19.21
C PRO A 266 20.32 -5.32 19.77
N SER A 267 20.33 -3.99 19.82
CA SER A 267 21.30 -3.21 20.61
C SER A 267 21.23 -3.57 22.09
N GLN A 268 22.25 -3.19 22.87
CA GLN A 268 22.22 -3.40 24.33
C GLN A 268 21.04 -2.70 25.02
N SER A 269 20.62 -1.53 24.51
CA SER A 269 19.45 -0.84 25.02
C SER A 269 18.14 -1.56 24.68
N THR A 270 18.02 -2.12 23.48
CA THR A 270 16.87 -2.94 23.09
C THR A 270 16.75 -4.16 24.02
N LYS A 271 17.86 -4.87 24.28
CA LYS A 271 17.86 -6.03 25.19
C LYS A 271 17.38 -5.65 26.59
N ARG A 272 17.93 -4.57 27.15
CA ARG A 272 17.51 -4.08 28.48
C ARG A 272 16.04 -3.67 28.50
N LEU A 273 15.52 -3.08 27.42
CA LEU A 273 14.10 -2.70 27.33
C LEU A 273 13.24 -3.97 27.40
N LEU A 274 13.54 -4.98 26.59
CA LEU A 274 12.83 -6.26 26.58
C LEU A 274 12.88 -6.95 27.95
N GLU A 275 14.05 -6.97 28.60
CA GLU A 275 14.22 -7.52 29.95
C GLU A 275 13.40 -6.74 30.98
N TYR A 276 13.43 -5.41 30.94
CA TYR A 276 12.67 -4.57 31.86
C TYR A 276 11.15 -4.78 31.71
N MET A 277 10.63 -4.76 30.49
CA MET A 277 9.21 -5.00 30.22
C MET A 277 8.79 -6.40 30.70
N LYS A 278 9.64 -7.41 30.48
CA LYS A 278 9.41 -8.78 30.97
C LYS A 278 9.36 -8.84 32.50
N LEU A 279 10.22 -8.10 33.20
CA LEU A 279 10.18 -7.99 34.67
C LEU A 279 8.89 -7.32 35.18
N GLN A 280 8.25 -6.47 34.36
CA GLN A 280 6.93 -5.90 34.64
C GLN A 280 5.77 -6.86 34.27
N GLY A 281 6.05 -8.09 33.85
CA GLY A 281 5.05 -9.05 33.41
C GLY A 281 4.45 -8.73 32.04
N LEU A 282 5.14 -7.92 31.22
CA LEU A 282 4.71 -7.50 29.89
C LEU A 282 5.61 -8.15 28.84
N PHE A 283 5.02 -8.96 27.95
CA PHE A 283 5.74 -9.74 26.96
C PHE A 283 5.55 -9.14 25.57
N GLN A 284 6.65 -8.99 24.84
CA GLN A 284 6.63 -8.57 23.43
C GLN A 284 6.13 -9.72 22.55
N ILE A 285 5.12 -9.46 21.71
CA ILE A 285 4.50 -10.49 20.87
C ILE A 285 4.82 -10.36 19.37
N ILE A 286 5.11 -9.16 18.85
CA ILE A 286 5.39 -8.98 17.41
C ILE A 286 6.74 -9.64 17.06
N ASN A 287 6.67 -10.53 16.07
CA ASN A 287 7.80 -11.30 15.54
C ASN A 287 7.90 -11.24 14.01
N HIS A 288 7.10 -10.38 13.36
CA HIS A 288 7.10 -10.14 11.92
C HIS A 288 7.79 -8.81 11.59
N ILE A 289 8.27 -8.68 10.35
CA ILE A 289 8.84 -7.43 9.82
C ILE A 289 7.80 -6.30 9.92
N THR A 290 8.21 -5.16 10.48
CA THR A 290 7.35 -3.98 10.63
C THR A 290 7.77 -2.81 9.74
N THR A 291 8.79 -2.98 8.91
CA THR A 291 9.25 -1.94 7.97
C THR A 291 9.63 -2.52 6.62
N ASP A 292 9.62 -1.70 5.57
CA ASP A 292 10.11 -2.13 4.25
C ASP A 292 11.61 -2.43 4.22
N GLY A 293 12.38 -1.91 5.18
CA GLY A 293 13.79 -2.24 5.39
C GLY A 293 14.02 -3.55 6.12
N LYS A 294 12.99 -4.36 6.37
CA LYS A 294 13.07 -5.67 7.02
C LYS A 294 13.49 -5.63 8.49
N THR A 295 13.23 -4.52 9.19
CA THR A 295 13.45 -4.39 10.64
C THR A 295 12.16 -4.62 11.43
N ILE A 296 12.29 -4.78 12.76
CA ILE A 296 11.15 -4.91 13.67
C ILE A 296 11.28 -3.82 14.74
N LEU A 297 10.70 -2.65 14.45
CA LEU A 297 10.76 -1.44 15.30
C LEU A 297 9.46 -1.19 16.06
N ASP A 298 8.35 -1.60 15.46
CA ASP A 298 7.00 -1.41 15.96
C ASP A 298 6.62 -2.63 16.82
N LEU A 299 6.48 -2.43 18.12
CA LEU A 299 6.35 -3.52 19.09
C LEU A 299 4.98 -3.50 19.76
N ILE A 300 4.56 -4.62 20.33
CA ILE A 300 3.37 -4.74 21.19
C ILE A 300 3.72 -5.58 22.43
N PHE A 301 3.78 -4.93 23.59
CA PHE A 301 3.93 -5.59 24.87
C PHE A 301 2.56 -5.79 25.52
N THR A 302 2.31 -6.98 26.07
CA THR A 302 1.06 -7.26 26.78
C THR A 302 1.26 -8.25 27.93
N ASN A 303 0.39 -8.17 28.96
CA ASN A 303 0.26 -9.20 29.99
C ASN A 303 -0.75 -10.30 29.63
N CYS A 304 -1.43 -10.20 28.47
CA CYS A 304 -2.38 -11.20 28.01
C CYS A 304 -1.66 -12.35 27.31
N CYS A 305 -1.86 -13.58 27.79
CA CYS A 305 -1.16 -14.78 27.29
C CYS A 305 -2.07 -15.78 26.56
N ALA A 306 -3.39 -15.57 26.55
CA ALA A 306 -4.37 -16.45 25.95
C ALA A 306 -5.45 -15.64 25.21
N GLY A 307 -6.07 -16.23 24.20
CA GLY A 307 -7.17 -15.59 23.46
C GLY A 307 -6.74 -14.46 22.52
N ILE A 308 -5.44 -14.30 22.28
CA ILE A 308 -4.90 -13.23 21.45
C ILE A 308 -4.61 -13.70 20.02
N GLN A 309 -4.85 -12.81 19.06
CA GLN A 309 -4.29 -12.88 17.71
C GLN A 309 -3.53 -11.58 17.46
N PHE A 310 -2.47 -11.61 16.66
CA PHE A 310 -1.69 -10.43 16.35
C PHE A 310 -1.01 -10.59 15.00
N GLY A 311 -0.54 -9.49 14.44
CA GLY A 311 0.18 -9.53 13.18
C GLY A 311 0.54 -8.14 12.68
N THR A 312 0.92 -8.12 11.41
CA THR A 312 1.23 -6.91 10.67
C THR A 312 0.28 -6.76 9.48
N LEU A 313 0.09 -5.53 9.02
CA LEU A 313 -0.61 -5.18 7.77
C LEU A 313 0.36 -4.50 6.80
N GLU A 314 -0.11 -4.18 5.61
CA GLU A 314 0.64 -3.36 4.65
C GLU A 314 -0.01 -1.97 4.55
N ALA A 315 0.81 -0.93 4.47
CA ALA A 315 0.37 0.44 4.22
C ALA A 315 1.22 1.04 3.10
N TYR A 316 0.65 1.19 1.90
CA TYR A 316 1.40 1.61 0.70
C TYR A 316 2.01 3.01 0.80
N TYR A 317 1.53 3.83 1.73
CA TYR A 317 1.95 5.22 1.91
C TYR A 317 2.98 5.41 3.04
N SER A 318 3.29 4.36 3.81
CA SER A 318 4.24 4.43 4.92
C SER A 318 5.32 3.38 4.77
N TYR A 319 6.54 3.74 5.16
CA TYR A 319 7.66 2.80 5.31
C TYR A 319 7.41 1.77 6.42
N HIS A 320 6.57 2.13 7.40
CA HIS A 320 6.20 1.26 8.51
C HIS A 320 4.90 0.52 8.21
N LYS A 321 4.84 -0.70 8.73
CA LYS A 321 3.70 -1.59 8.62
C LYS A 321 2.86 -1.47 9.89
N PRO A 322 1.52 -1.32 9.79
CA PRO A 322 0.68 -1.33 10.98
C PRO A 322 0.86 -2.65 11.75
N VAL A 323 0.95 -2.57 13.07
CA VAL A 323 0.97 -3.72 13.97
C VAL A 323 -0.34 -3.77 14.74
N TRP A 324 -0.91 -4.95 14.92
CA TRP A 324 -2.21 -5.08 15.56
C TRP A 324 -2.25 -6.26 16.52
N ILE A 325 -3.18 -6.17 17.47
CA ILE A 325 -3.55 -7.23 18.40
C ILE A 325 -5.07 -7.27 18.50
N ALA A 326 -5.63 -8.47 18.43
CA ALA A 326 -7.03 -8.77 18.66
C ALA A 326 -7.14 -9.62 19.93
N LEU A 327 -8.00 -9.18 20.84
CA LEU A 327 -8.28 -9.84 22.11
C LEU A 327 -9.67 -10.48 22.05
N ASP A 328 -9.88 -11.60 22.71
CA ASP A 328 -11.25 -12.06 22.99
C ASP A 328 -12.04 -10.96 23.71
N SER A 329 -13.31 -10.75 23.33
CA SER A 329 -14.15 -9.76 24.00
C SER A 329 -14.14 -10.00 25.51
N PHE A 330 -13.63 -9.01 26.24
CA PHE A 330 -14.05 -8.79 27.62
C PHE A 330 -15.51 -8.35 27.55
N ASP A 331 -16.36 -8.79 28.47
CA ASP A 331 -17.75 -8.33 28.55
C ASP A 331 -17.72 -6.79 28.74
N THR A 332 -17.83 -6.05 27.64
CA THR A 332 -17.68 -4.58 27.55
C THR A 332 -19.04 -3.89 27.67
N SER A 333 -20.08 -4.64 27.97
CA SER A 333 -21.37 -4.12 28.34
C SER A 333 -21.26 -3.45 29.71
N PHE A 334 -20.98 -2.14 29.80
CA PHE A 334 -21.49 -1.15 30.79
C PHE A 334 -20.99 0.29 30.48
#